data_AF-A0A7L3SE73-F1
#
_entry.id   AF-A0A7L3SE73-F1
#
_cell.length_a   1.000
_cell.length_b   1.000
_cell.length_c   1.000
_cell.angle_alpha   90.00
_cell.angle_beta   90.00
_cell.angle_gamma   90.00
#
_symmetry.space_group_name_H-M   'P 1'
#
loop_
_entity.id
_entity.type
_entity.pdbx_description
1 polymer ?
#
loop_
_entity_poly.entity_id
_entity_poly.type
_entity_poly.pdbx_seq_one_letter_code
_entity_poly.pdbx_strand_id
1 'polypeptide(L)'
;TWAETYAVAEVKFFRRMARQARHGTLYLNCLQLCASILVSAGFSSYTWKTVVMHLLNTMPPSSWSKWDFLLRLQDIMWYLHGCLEEKRLDHFFFGNKNMPEDITLPAAFQAAEPVNLFQCLVQDPAAHAKALREFEELQDRFTRLLVFG
;
A
#
# COMPACT_ATOMS: atom_id res chain seq x y z
N THR A 1 2.97 9.20 22.09
CA THR A 1 2.44 10.12 21.05
C THR A 1 1.55 9.35 20.09
N TRP A 2 0.72 10.02 19.27
CA TRP A 2 -0.11 9.36 18.25
C TRP A 2 0.70 8.48 17.28
N ALA A 3 1.98 8.83 17.06
CA ALA A 3 2.92 8.08 16.24
C ALA A 3 3.17 6.65 16.74
N GLU A 4 3.25 6.47 18.05
CA GLU A 4 3.45 5.16 18.66
C GLU A 4 2.20 4.29 18.51
N THR A 5 1.01 4.89 18.57
CA THR A 5 -0.27 4.15 18.52
C THR A 5 -0.59 3.61 17.13
N TYR A 6 -0.36 4.36 16.05
CA TYR A 6 -0.59 3.81 14.70
C TYR A 6 0.53 2.86 14.26
N ALA A 7 1.79 3.06 14.68
CA ALA A 7 2.86 2.10 14.39
C ALA A 7 2.53 0.72 15.00
N VAL A 8 1.94 0.69 16.19
CA VAL A 8 1.41 -0.55 16.79
C VAL A 8 0.26 -1.12 15.95
N ALA A 9 -0.63 -0.28 15.42
CA ALA A 9 -1.72 -0.71 14.55
C ALA A 9 -1.22 -1.29 13.21
N GLU A 10 -0.15 -0.74 12.63
CA GLU A 10 0.53 -1.29 11.44
C GLU A 10 1.02 -2.71 11.69
N VAL A 11 1.75 -2.91 12.79
CA VAL A 11 2.26 -4.23 13.17
C VAL A 11 1.12 -5.23 13.37
N LYS A 12 0.04 -4.80 14.04
CA LYS A 12 -1.16 -5.64 14.22
C LYS A 12 -1.80 -6.02 12.88
N PHE A 13 -1.93 -5.05 11.97
CA PHE A 13 -2.50 -5.27 10.63
C PHE A 13 -1.69 -6.30 9.84
N PHE A 14 -0.38 -6.10 9.69
CA PHE A 14 0.45 -7.04 8.93
C PHE A 14 0.52 -8.43 9.57
N ARG A 15 0.52 -8.50 10.91
CA ARG A 15 0.45 -9.78 11.63
C ARG A 15 -0.85 -10.52 11.37
N ARG A 16 -1.98 -9.80 11.32
CA ARG A 16 -3.29 -10.36 10.95
C ARG A 16 -3.25 -10.93 9.54
N MET A 17 -2.77 -10.15 8.57
CA MET A 17 -2.69 -10.58 7.17
C MET A 17 -1.80 -11.82 7.00
N ALA A 18 -0.65 -11.85 7.69
CA ALA A 18 0.24 -13.01 7.68
C ALA A 18 -0.39 -14.29 8.25
N ARG A 19 -1.27 -14.19 9.25
CA ARG A 19 -2.01 -15.34 9.81
C ARG A 19 -3.07 -15.88 8.84
N GLN A 20 -3.66 -15.00 8.03
CA GLN A 20 -4.71 -15.37 7.09
C GLN A 20 -4.15 -15.94 5.78
N ALA A 21 -2.91 -15.60 5.43
CA ALA A 21 -2.22 -16.19 4.30
C ALA A 21 -1.91 -17.68 4.56
N ARG A 22 -2.45 -18.58 3.72
CA ARG A 22 -2.32 -20.06 3.85
C ARG A 22 -0.86 -20.56 3.82
N HIS A 23 0.11 -19.69 3.47
CA HIS A 23 1.54 -19.99 3.35
C HIS A 23 2.42 -18.87 3.97
N GLY A 24 2.18 -18.53 5.24
CA GLY A 24 2.59 -17.29 5.92
C GLY A 24 4.06 -16.81 5.80
N THR A 25 5.06 -17.68 5.60
CA THR A 25 6.47 -17.26 5.45
C THR A 25 6.83 -16.79 4.04
N LEU A 26 6.27 -17.43 3.00
CA LEU A 26 6.50 -17.03 1.60
C LEU A 26 5.82 -15.70 1.28
N TYR A 27 4.62 -15.48 1.85
CA TYR A 27 3.86 -14.24 1.72
C TYR A 27 4.60 -13.02 2.27
N LEU A 28 5.22 -13.16 3.46
CA LEU A 28 6.01 -12.09 4.06
C LEU A 28 7.27 -11.78 3.27
N ASN A 29 7.96 -12.81 2.75
CA ASN A 29 9.11 -12.62 1.87
C ASN A 29 8.71 -11.96 0.54
N CYS A 30 7.55 -12.33 -0.04
CA CYS A 30 6.99 -11.64 -1.19
C CYS A 30 6.69 -10.17 -0.88
N LEU A 31 6.04 -9.87 0.24
CA LEU A 31 5.78 -8.50 0.69
C LEU A 31 7.08 -7.71 0.94
N GLN A 32 8.10 -8.33 1.53
CA GLN A 32 9.41 -7.71 1.75
C GLN A 32 10.14 -7.47 0.44
N LEU A 33 10.05 -8.39 -0.52
CA LEU A 33 10.64 -8.23 -1.84
C LEU A 33 9.90 -7.13 -2.62
N CYS A 34 8.57 -7.13 -2.62
CA CYS A 34 7.75 -6.03 -3.13
C CYS A 34 8.17 -4.72 -2.49
N ALA A 35 8.18 -4.64 -1.16
CA ALA A 35 8.60 -3.44 -0.44
C ALA A 35 10.02 -3.03 -0.81
N SER A 36 10.97 -3.94 -0.98
CA SER A 36 12.34 -3.61 -1.38
C SER A 36 12.45 -3.05 -2.80
N ILE A 37 11.73 -3.66 -3.77
CA ILE A 37 11.65 -3.18 -5.15
C ILE A 37 10.99 -1.79 -5.19
N LEU A 38 9.90 -1.65 -4.46
CA LEU A 38 9.08 -0.44 -4.41
C LEU A 38 9.77 0.71 -3.63
N VAL A 39 10.47 0.44 -2.53
CA VAL A 39 11.22 1.45 -1.77
C VAL A 39 12.38 2.05 -2.58
N SER A 40 12.87 1.34 -3.60
CA SER A 40 13.85 1.88 -4.56
C SER A 40 13.23 2.78 -5.66
N ALA A 41 11.92 3.03 -5.60
CA ALA A 41 11.17 3.70 -6.64
C ALA A 41 10.46 4.93 -6.08
N GLY A 42 10.78 6.11 -6.62
CA GLY A 42 10.19 7.47 -6.54
C GLY A 42 9.34 7.93 -5.34
N PHE A 43 8.54 7.05 -4.75
CA PHE A 43 7.63 7.27 -3.64
C PHE A 43 8.23 6.88 -2.29
N SER A 44 7.70 7.49 -1.22
CA SER A 44 8.14 7.16 0.14
C SER A 44 7.78 5.72 0.52
N SER A 45 8.58 5.10 1.40
CA SER A 45 8.24 3.80 1.98
C SER A 45 6.86 3.79 2.66
N TYR A 46 6.42 4.95 3.18
CA TYR A 46 5.11 5.09 3.80
C TYR A 46 3.95 5.05 2.80
N THR A 47 4.14 5.66 1.62
CA THR A 47 3.20 5.60 0.50
C THR A 47 2.98 4.15 0.09
N TRP A 48 4.08 3.41 -0.12
CA TRP A 48 4.01 2.00 -0.50
C TRP A 48 3.33 1.14 0.56
N LYS A 49 3.69 1.34 1.82
CA LYS A 49 3.04 0.65 2.93
C LYS A 49 1.53 0.90 2.93
N THR A 50 1.09 2.14 2.71
CA THR A 50 -0.33 2.50 2.70
C THR A 50 -1.07 1.87 1.51
N VAL A 51 -0.48 1.91 0.31
CA VAL A 51 -1.01 1.24 -0.90
C VAL A 51 -1.18 -0.26 -0.64
N VAL A 52 -0.15 -0.91 -0.12
CA VAL A 52 -0.19 -2.34 0.20
C VAL A 52 -1.29 -2.61 1.22
N MET A 53 -1.39 -1.84 2.30
CA MET A 53 -2.43 -2.05 3.32
C MET A 53 -3.84 -1.95 2.77
N HIS A 54 -4.15 -0.96 1.92
CA HIS A 54 -5.45 -0.85 1.26
C HIS A 54 -5.74 -2.04 0.36
N LEU A 55 -4.78 -2.46 -0.46
CA LEU A 55 -4.93 -3.61 -1.33
C LEU A 55 -5.09 -4.92 -0.53
N LEU A 56 -4.35 -5.09 0.56
CA LEU A 56 -4.48 -6.22 1.50
C LEU A 56 -5.88 -6.27 2.11
N ASN A 57 -6.49 -5.11 2.36
CA ASN A 57 -7.77 -4.98 3.02
C ASN A 57 -8.97 -5.24 2.09
N THR A 58 -8.83 -4.99 0.79
CA THR A 58 -9.92 -5.21 -0.20
C THR A 58 -9.93 -6.61 -0.78
N MET A 59 -8.81 -7.34 -0.73
CA MET A 59 -8.70 -8.66 -1.34
C MET A 59 -9.06 -9.82 -0.39
N PRO A 60 -9.80 -10.84 -0.87
CA PRO A 60 -10.05 -12.05 -0.09
C PRO A 60 -8.72 -12.71 0.34
N PRO A 61 -8.60 -13.22 1.57
CA PRO A 61 -7.39 -13.93 2.01
C PRO A 61 -6.97 -15.10 1.12
N SER A 62 -7.94 -15.77 0.50
CA SER A 62 -7.71 -16.87 -0.44
C SER A 62 -7.01 -16.45 -1.73
N SER A 63 -7.11 -15.17 -2.11
CA SER A 63 -6.51 -14.62 -3.33
C SER A 63 -4.99 -14.40 -3.20
N TRP A 64 -4.45 -14.48 -1.99
CA TRP A 64 -3.01 -14.29 -1.71
C TRP A 64 -2.21 -15.60 -1.83
N SER A 65 -2.40 -16.32 -2.93
CA SER A 65 -1.64 -17.53 -3.24
C SER A 65 -0.19 -17.19 -3.64
N LYS A 66 0.74 -18.11 -3.36
CA LYS A 66 2.18 -17.96 -3.69
C LYS A 66 2.46 -17.92 -5.20
N TRP A 67 1.51 -18.37 -6.02
CA TRP A 67 1.71 -18.59 -7.46
C TRP A 67 1.51 -17.33 -8.30
N ASP A 68 1.10 -16.23 -7.68
CA ASP A 68 0.66 -15.02 -8.38
C ASP A 68 1.46 -13.77 -7.96
N PHE A 69 2.70 -13.93 -7.48
CA PHE A 69 3.53 -12.81 -7.01
C PHE A 69 3.58 -11.64 -8.00
N LEU A 70 3.76 -11.95 -9.28
CA LEU A 70 3.80 -10.95 -10.35
C LEU A 70 2.45 -10.26 -10.54
N LEU A 71 1.34 -11.01 -10.44
CA LEU A 71 0.01 -10.42 -10.47
C LEU A 71 -0.20 -9.50 -9.27
N ARG A 72 0.30 -9.84 -8.09
CA ARG A 72 0.19 -8.98 -6.90
C ARG A 72 1.03 -7.71 -6.99
N LEU A 73 2.23 -7.78 -7.58
CA LEU A 73 2.99 -6.58 -7.90
C LEU A 73 2.25 -5.70 -8.92
N GLN A 74 1.66 -6.32 -9.94
CA GLN A 74 0.87 -5.61 -10.92
C GLN A 74 -0.39 -4.97 -10.29
N ASP A 75 -1.07 -5.64 -9.38
CA ASP A 75 -2.21 -5.07 -8.63
C ASP A 75 -1.79 -3.87 -7.78
N ILE A 76 -0.62 -3.93 -7.14
CA ILE A 76 -0.04 -2.80 -6.40
C ILE A 76 0.22 -1.61 -7.33
N MET A 77 0.77 -1.88 -8.52
CA MET A 77 1.03 -0.84 -9.53
C MET A 77 -0.27 -0.23 -10.04
N TRP A 78 -1.29 -1.03 -10.34
CA TRP A 78 -2.61 -0.53 -10.76
C TRP A 78 -3.29 0.29 -9.66
N TYR A 79 -3.25 -0.18 -8.42
CA TYR A 79 -3.83 0.55 -7.31
C TYR A 79 -3.15 1.92 -7.13
N LEU A 80 -1.81 1.96 -7.15
CA LEU A 80 -1.09 3.23 -7.07
C LEU A 80 -1.43 4.16 -8.25
N HIS A 81 -1.51 3.63 -9.47
CA HIS A 81 -1.91 4.44 -10.63
C HIS A 81 -3.27 5.10 -10.42
N GLY A 82 -4.28 4.34 -9.99
CA GLY A 82 -5.60 4.89 -9.68
C GLY A 82 -5.54 5.97 -8.60
N CYS A 83 -4.76 5.77 -7.54
CA CYS A 83 -4.55 6.79 -6.52
C CYS A 83 -3.89 8.07 -7.06
N LEU A 84 -2.98 7.95 -8.03
CA LEU A 84 -2.36 9.10 -8.69
C LEU A 84 -3.36 9.83 -9.58
N GLU A 85 -4.13 9.11 -10.39
CA GLU A 85 -5.19 9.68 -11.24
C GLU A 85 -6.23 10.44 -10.41
N GLU A 86 -6.67 9.85 -9.30
CA GLU A 86 -7.59 10.47 -8.35
C GLU A 86 -6.94 11.53 -7.45
N LYS A 87 -5.59 11.64 -7.48
CA LYS A 87 -4.77 12.46 -6.55
C LYS A 87 -5.13 12.19 -5.09
N ARG A 88 -5.48 10.94 -4.79
CA ARG A 88 -6.02 10.52 -3.50
C ARG A 88 -5.44 9.19 -3.08
N LEU A 89 -4.77 9.22 -1.93
CA LEU A 89 -4.37 8.04 -1.18
C LEU A 89 -4.66 8.30 0.28
N ASP A 90 -5.78 7.80 0.78
CA ASP A 90 -6.16 8.03 2.17
C ASP A 90 -5.27 7.24 3.12
N HIS A 91 -4.93 7.84 4.25
CA HIS A 91 -4.19 7.19 5.29
C HIS A 91 -4.98 5.99 5.83
N PHE A 92 -4.34 4.82 5.93
CA PHE A 92 -5.03 3.57 6.21
C PHE A 92 -5.83 3.54 7.53
N PHE A 93 -5.31 4.14 8.61
CA PHE A 93 -5.95 4.10 9.93
C PHE A 93 -6.88 5.27 10.29
N PHE A 94 -6.91 6.36 9.52
CA PHE A 94 -7.73 7.54 9.85
C PHE A 94 -8.97 7.57 8.97
N GLY A 95 -10.16 7.54 9.58
CA GLY A 95 -11.43 7.62 8.86
C GLY A 95 -11.74 6.43 7.93
N ASN A 96 -10.94 5.36 7.98
CA ASN A 96 -11.15 4.18 7.15
C ASN A 96 -12.30 3.33 7.69
N LYS A 97 -13.44 3.39 7.01
CA LYS A 97 -14.67 2.66 7.37
C LYS A 97 -14.57 1.16 7.11
N ASN A 98 -13.61 0.72 6.31
CA ASN A 98 -13.39 -0.68 5.98
C ASN A 98 -12.33 -1.34 6.88
N MET A 99 -12.02 -0.74 8.02
CA MET A 99 -11.04 -1.31 8.95
C MET A 99 -11.49 -2.68 9.46
N PRO A 100 -10.57 -3.67 9.50
CA PRO A 100 -10.88 -4.96 10.11
C PRO A 100 -11.30 -4.82 11.58
N GLU A 101 -12.39 -5.47 11.95
CA GLU A 101 -12.98 -5.39 13.30
C GLU A 101 -12.04 -5.84 14.42
N ASP A 102 -11.10 -6.75 14.10
CA ASP A 102 -10.11 -7.27 15.03
C ASP A 102 -8.93 -6.30 15.29
N ILE A 103 -8.88 -5.17 14.58
CA ILE A 103 -7.88 -4.11 14.80
C ILE A 103 -8.53 -2.99 15.60
N THR A 104 -8.34 -3.04 16.92
CA THR A 104 -8.76 -1.96 17.81
C THR A 104 -7.88 -0.73 17.60
N LEU A 105 -8.50 0.37 17.17
CA LEU A 105 -7.90 1.69 17.06
C LEU A 105 -8.46 2.62 18.14
N PRO A 106 -7.72 3.68 18.53
CA PRO A 106 -8.30 4.77 19.30
C PRO A 106 -9.54 5.35 18.61
N ALA A 107 -10.59 5.66 19.38
CA ALA A 107 -11.85 6.19 18.83
C ALA A 107 -11.64 7.44 17.95
N ALA A 108 -10.67 8.28 18.32
CA ALA A 108 -10.30 9.46 17.56
C ALA A 108 -9.71 9.16 16.17
N PHE A 109 -9.09 8.00 15.95
CA PHE A 109 -8.64 7.59 14.60
C PHE A 109 -9.82 7.19 13.73
N GLN A 110 -10.79 6.47 14.31
CA GLN A 110 -11.98 6.05 13.59
C GLN A 110 -12.90 7.23 13.27
N ALA A 111 -13.00 8.20 14.18
CA ALA A 111 -13.83 9.40 14.02
C ALA A 111 -13.14 10.52 13.21
N ALA A 112 -11.86 10.38 12.88
CA ALA A 112 -11.16 11.37 12.07
C ALA A 112 -11.67 11.35 10.62
N GLU A 113 -11.63 12.52 9.97
CA GLU A 113 -11.81 12.60 8.53
C GLU A 113 -10.67 11.84 7.81
N PRO A 114 -10.94 11.18 6.67
CA PRO A 114 -9.90 10.52 5.89
C PRO A 114 -8.78 11.48 5.49
N VAL A 115 -7.56 11.15 5.88
CA VAL A 115 -6.37 11.99 5.65
C VAL A 115 -5.73 11.62 4.31
N ASN A 116 -5.85 12.48 3.30
CA ASN A 116 -5.24 12.24 1.99
C ASN A 116 -3.72 12.48 2.01
N LEU A 117 -2.93 11.42 1.83
CA LEU A 117 -1.46 11.51 1.72
C LEU A 117 -1.01 12.20 0.43
N PHE A 118 -1.85 12.24 -0.60
CA PHE A 118 -1.60 12.90 -1.88
C PHE A 118 -2.20 14.31 -1.95
N GLN A 119 -2.48 14.93 -0.79
CA GLN A 119 -3.00 16.30 -0.74
C GLN A 119 -2.11 17.30 -1.50
N CYS A 120 -0.79 17.10 -1.52
CA CYS A 120 0.14 17.92 -2.30
C CYS A 120 -0.10 17.81 -3.81
N LEU A 121 -0.52 16.65 -4.33
CA LEU A 121 -0.81 16.43 -5.76
C LEU A 121 -2.10 17.14 -6.19
N VAL A 122 -3.03 17.35 -5.25
CA VAL A 122 -4.24 18.16 -5.48
C VAL A 122 -3.88 19.65 -5.61
N GLN A 123 -2.94 20.12 -4.80
CA GLN A 123 -2.57 21.54 -4.71
C GLN A 123 -1.54 21.98 -5.75
N ASP A 124 -0.66 21.07 -6.18
CA ASP A 124 0.45 21.37 -7.08
C ASP A 124 0.42 20.47 -8.34
N PRO A 125 0.00 21.02 -9.51
CA PRO A 125 0.03 20.31 -10.78
C PRO A 125 1.43 19.83 -11.19
N ALA A 126 2.50 20.54 -10.80
CA ALA A 126 3.86 20.15 -11.12
C ALA A 126 4.30 18.94 -10.28
N ALA A 127 3.93 18.90 -9.00
CA ALA A 127 4.12 17.73 -8.14
C ALA A 127 3.36 16.51 -8.68
N HIS A 128 2.12 16.69 -9.13
CA HIS A 128 1.34 15.63 -9.76
C HIS A 128 1.98 15.10 -11.05
N ALA A 129 2.38 16.00 -11.95
CA ALA A 129 3.07 15.61 -13.19
C ALA A 129 4.41 14.90 -12.90
N LYS A 130 5.13 15.32 -11.85
CA LYS A 130 6.34 14.63 -11.41
C LYS A 130 6.04 13.22 -10.90
N ALA A 131 5.02 13.06 -10.05
CA ALA A 131 4.63 11.76 -9.51
C ALA A 131 4.19 10.79 -10.62
N LEU A 132 3.48 11.26 -11.65
CA LEU A 132 3.14 10.44 -12.82
C LEU A 132 4.38 9.99 -13.60
N ARG A 133 5.35 10.88 -13.84
CA ARG A 133 6.62 10.48 -14.48
C ARG A 133 7.40 9.45 -13.66
N GLU A 134 7.50 9.65 -12.34
CA GLU A 134 8.16 8.69 -11.45
C GLU A 134 7.45 7.32 -11.45
N PHE A 135 6.12 7.32 -11.61
CA PHE A 135 5.35 6.09 -11.79
C PHE A 135 5.61 5.42 -13.15
N GLU A 136 5.65 6.16 -14.24
CA GLU A 136 5.99 5.63 -15.58
C GLU A 136 7.38 4.98 -15.59
N GLU A 137 8.38 5.65 -15.01
CA GLU A 137 9.73 5.11 -14.87
C GLU A 137 9.76 3.83 -14.03
N LEU A 138 8.97 3.78 -12.96
CA LEU A 138 8.82 2.57 -12.15
C LEU A 138 8.15 1.44 -12.94
N GLN A 139 7.11 1.73 -13.71
CA GLN A 139 6.42 0.74 -14.52
C GLN A 139 7.32 0.18 -15.63
N ASP A 140 8.14 1.02 -16.26
CA ASP A 140 9.15 0.58 -17.24
C ASP A 140 10.20 -0.32 -16.58
N ARG A 141 10.75 0.09 -15.42
CA ARG A 141 11.69 -0.73 -14.65
C ARG A 141 11.09 -2.09 -14.28
N PHE A 142 9.85 -2.10 -13.80
CA PHE A 142 9.13 -3.33 -13.48
C PHE A 142 8.97 -4.21 -14.72
N THR A 143 8.49 -3.67 -15.83
CA THR A 143 8.33 -4.40 -17.10
C THR A 143 9.65 -5.00 -17.59
N ARG A 144 10.76 -4.26 -17.50
CA ARG A 144 12.08 -4.79 -17.87
C ARG A 144 12.51 -5.95 -16.98
N LEU A 145 12.28 -5.87 -15.68
CA LEU A 145 12.56 -6.98 -14.76
C LEU A 145 11.74 -8.23 -15.10
N LEU A 146 10.52 -8.07 -15.61
CA LEU A 146 9.68 -9.21 -16.04
C LEU A 146 10.12 -9.83 -17.36
N VAL A 147 10.63 -9.02 -18.29
CA VAL A 147 11.01 -9.47 -19.64
C VAL A 147 12.42 -10.05 -19.68
N PHE A 148 13.33 -9.52 -18.86
CA PHE A 148 14.76 -9.85 -18.89
C PHE A 148 15.31 -10.50 -17.61
N GLY A 149 14.47 -10.72 -16.59
CA GLY A 149 14.84 -11.29 -15.29
C GLY A 149 14.56 -12.78 -15.15
#